data_AF-A0A7C3EN16-F1
#
_entry.id   AF-A0A7C3EN16-F1
#
_cell.length_a   1.000
_cell.length_b   1.000
_cell.length_c   1.000
_cell.angle_alpha   90.00
_cell.angle_beta   90.00
_cell.angle_gamma   90.00
#
_symmetry.space_group_name_H-M   'P 1'
#
loop_
_entity.id
_entity.type
_entity.pdbx_description
1 polymer ?
#
loop_
_entity_poly.entity_id
_entity_poly.type
_entity_poly.pdbx_seq_one_letter_code
_entity_poly.pdbx_strand_id
1 'polypeptide(L)'
;MKKLLITLCLLTFPALCSAGESLVIDWDKIPENTKLALYECQQELNQNNFAKAIEILEKFLKKRPRDNHFLVEFNMGTAYALAGKIDEGIRHLEKAVEMESRYEPLWMNLGKLYYQTKQFVKAGTAFETAFSLQTTNDPETLFMAMAAYFQGNNLEKTIEIGEALISKHNSLTNDVVGMLVNAYIPSKNYARAIEIVTALNKKNPNNPDNWKLLAQLYFNSNQFEKATIAYEVYGYLHGLDREELHLMGDLFAMVGAPQKAAEYYAQAAKERPAAEIYEKLSTAYYSAFDYENAVRFIDQALQEQTSFERMQLKAQLYYLQERYHEAKLSYAAAAQHTKDGQEWLMAGYCAMRDNDFTNARHWLNKALQYPEQATEAQALLKMLNPTEDIRKAMVEFKNAIQFPEIL
;
A
#
# COMPACT_ATOMS: atom_id res chain seq x y z
N MET A 1 24.39 -24.94 59.47
CA MET A 1 25.32 -25.82 58.72
C MET A 1 24.52 -26.67 57.75
N LYS A 2 24.97 -26.71 56.49
CA LYS A 2 24.53 -27.53 55.33
C LYS A 2 23.33 -27.05 54.49
N LYS A 3 23.70 -26.80 53.22
CA LYS A 3 23.01 -27.04 51.94
C LYS A 3 21.95 -26.02 51.48
N LEU A 4 22.37 -25.17 50.54
CA LEU A 4 21.60 -24.97 49.31
C LEU A 4 22.55 -25.03 48.11
N LEU A 5 22.15 -25.78 47.09
CA LEU A 5 22.94 -26.21 45.95
C LEU A 5 23.39 -25.03 45.07
N ILE A 6 24.69 -24.96 44.81
CA ILE A 6 25.26 -24.34 43.62
C ILE A 6 25.22 -25.43 42.54
N THR A 7 24.38 -25.25 41.52
CA THR A 7 24.36 -26.14 40.35
C THR A 7 25.48 -25.70 39.42
N LEU A 8 26.62 -26.37 39.55
CA LEU A 8 27.76 -26.32 38.64
C LEU A 8 27.35 -27.07 37.34
N CYS A 9 27.14 -26.37 36.23
CA CYS A 9 27.13 -27.02 34.91
C CYS A 9 28.53 -26.94 34.32
N LEU A 10 29.21 -28.08 34.34
CA LEU A 10 30.50 -28.33 33.70
C LEU A 10 30.37 -28.37 32.17
N LEU A 11 31.27 -27.62 31.54
CA LEU A 11 31.90 -27.79 30.22
C LEU A 11 31.52 -29.01 29.37
N THR A 12 31.13 -28.73 28.12
CA THR A 12 31.58 -29.51 26.96
C THR A 12 31.98 -28.56 25.83
N PHE A 13 33.27 -28.59 25.45
CA PHE A 13 33.77 -28.00 24.20
C PHE A 13 33.26 -28.85 23.01
N PRO A 14 32.94 -28.23 21.86
CA PRO A 14 33.91 -28.30 20.77
C PRO A 14 34.02 -27.04 19.90
N ALA A 15 35.23 -26.91 19.34
CA ALA A 15 35.61 -26.34 18.04
C ALA A 15 35.40 -24.83 17.76
N LEU A 16 36.53 -24.22 17.39
CA LEU A 16 36.72 -22.85 16.90
C LEU A 16 35.65 -22.38 15.90
N CYS A 17 34.94 -21.32 16.29
CA CYS A 17 34.59 -20.18 15.45
C CYS A 17 34.49 -18.96 16.36
N SER A 18 35.27 -17.92 16.09
CA SER A 18 35.32 -16.69 16.89
C SER A 18 34.03 -15.88 16.73
N ALA A 19 33.05 -16.11 17.59
CA ALA A 19 31.99 -15.17 17.96
C ALA A 19 32.26 -14.72 19.40
N GLY A 20 32.09 -13.42 19.69
CA GLY A 20 32.53 -12.80 20.95
C GLY A 20 32.06 -13.57 22.18
N GLU A 21 32.98 -13.92 23.08
CA GLU A 21 32.64 -14.61 24.32
C GLU A 21 31.69 -13.76 25.16
N SER A 22 30.48 -14.29 25.40
CA SER A 22 29.51 -13.69 26.32
C SER A 22 30.13 -13.50 27.70
N LEU A 23 29.95 -12.33 28.31
CA LEU A 23 30.57 -12.04 29.60
C LEU A 23 29.96 -12.89 30.72
N VAL A 24 30.77 -13.75 31.33
CA VAL A 24 30.45 -14.38 32.62
C VAL A 24 30.91 -13.45 33.75
N ILE A 25 29.97 -12.99 34.57
CA ILE A 25 30.28 -12.13 35.71
C ILE A 25 31.01 -12.94 36.79
N ASP A 26 32.27 -12.58 37.04
CA ASP A 26 33.06 -13.11 38.16
C ASP A 26 32.77 -12.29 39.42
N TRP A 27 31.81 -12.75 40.22
CA TRP A 27 31.39 -12.07 41.45
C TRP A 27 32.51 -11.96 42.48
N ASP A 28 33.50 -12.84 42.48
CA ASP A 28 34.59 -12.77 43.47
C ASP A 28 35.51 -11.57 43.24
N LYS A 29 35.54 -11.05 42.01
CA LYS A 29 36.30 -9.84 41.65
C LYS A 29 35.57 -8.53 41.91
N ILE A 30 34.28 -8.58 42.26
CA ILE A 30 33.48 -7.37 42.53
C ILE A 30 33.69 -6.95 44.01
N PRO A 31 33.97 -5.67 44.30
CA PRO A 31 34.13 -5.21 45.68
C PRO A 31 32.89 -5.50 46.54
N GLU A 32 33.10 -5.90 47.80
CA GLU A 32 31.99 -6.34 48.68
C GLU A 32 30.92 -5.26 48.90
N ASN A 33 31.33 -4.00 48.97
CA ASN A 33 30.40 -2.89 49.13
C ASN A 33 29.61 -2.60 47.84
N THR A 34 30.20 -2.87 46.67
CA THR A 34 29.49 -2.84 45.38
C THR A 34 28.44 -3.94 45.34
N LYS A 35 28.78 -5.16 45.76
CA LYS A 35 27.81 -6.27 45.86
C LYS A 35 26.64 -5.92 46.78
N LEU A 36 26.92 -5.36 47.95
CA LEU A 36 25.89 -4.96 48.92
C LEU A 36 24.96 -3.89 48.32
N ALA A 37 25.52 -2.86 47.70
CA ALA A 37 24.72 -1.81 47.05
C ALA A 37 23.84 -2.36 45.92
N LEU A 38 24.38 -3.26 45.09
CA LEU A 38 23.62 -3.95 44.04
C LEU A 38 22.50 -4.82 44.61
N TYR A 39 22.77 -5.54 45.71
CA TYR A 39 21.77 -6.36 46.39
C TYR A 39 20.63 -5.51 46.96
N GLU A 40 20.94 -4.44 47.70
CA GLU A 40 19.95 -3.52 48.26
C GLU A 40 19.12 -2.85 47.15
N CYS A 41 19.77 -2.39 46.08
CA CYS A 41 19.09 -1.86 44.90
C CYS A 41 18.12 -2.89 44.30
N GLN A 42 18.55 -4.14 44.11
CA GLN A 42 17.71 -5.19 43.55
C GLN A 42 16.49 -5.50 44.44
N GLN A 43 16.64 -5.45 45.76
CA GLN A 43 15.51 -5.62 46.69
C GLN A 43 14.45 -4.53 46.50
N GLU A 44 14.88 -3.27 46.40
CA GLU A 44 13.96 -2.16 46.16
C GLU A 44 13.33 -2.22 44.76
N LEU A 45 14.08 -2.63 43.73
CA LEU A 45 13.54 -2.87 42.38
C LEU A 45 12.45 -3.95 42.39
N ASN A 46 12.68 -5.07 43.10
CA ASN A 46 11.69 -6.15 43.23
C ASN A 46 10.41 -5.71 43.95
N GLN A 47 10.51 -4.68 44.81
CA GLN A 47 9.38 -4.07 45.51
C GLN A 47 8.74 -2.91 44.72
N ASN A 48 9.20 -2.63 43.49
CA ASN A 48 8.82 -1.48 42.68
C ASN A 48 9.14 -0.11 43.31
N ASN A 49 10.05 -0.06 44.27
CA ASN A 49 10.49 1.16 44.95
C ASN A 49 11.64 1.83 44.17
N PHE A 50 11.38 2.23 42.91
CA PHE A 50 12.43 2.69 41.99
C PHE A 50 13.21 3.91 42.50
N ALA A 51 12.53 4.86 43.17
CA ALA A 51 13.18 6.04 43.73
C ALA A 51 14.21 5.69 44.82
N LYS A 52 13.91 4.68 45.67
CA LYS A 52 14.84 4.21 46.70
C LYS A 52 16.00 3.45 46.09
N ALA A 53 15.75 2.62 45.08
CA ALA A 53 16.81 1.92 44.35
C ALA A 53 17.84 2.91 43.77
N ILE A 54 17.37 3.99 43.13
CA ILE A 54 18.22 5.08 42.63
C ILE A 54 19.00 5.73 43.78
N GLU A 55 18.31 6.10 44.87
CA GLU A 55 18.93 6.76 46.02
C GLU A 55 20.06 5.92 46.66
N ILE A 56 19.87 4.60 46.77
CA ILE A 56 20.88 3.66 47.28
C ILE A 56 22.14 3.73 46.43
N LEU A 57 21.99 3.60 45.11
CA LEU A 57 23.13 3.60 44.19
C LEU A 57 23.81 4.98 44.10
N GLU A 58 23.05 6.08 44.17
CA GLU A 58 23.61 7.44 44.17
C GLU A 58 24.43 7.72 45.43
N LYS A 59 23.91 7.32 46.60
CA LYS A 59 24.63 7.40 47.87
C LYS A 59 25.89 6.55 47.85
N PHE A 60 25.81 5.34 47.28
CA PHE A 60 26.96 4.46 47.10
C PHE A 60 28.04 5.15 46.26
N LEU A 61 27.71 5.64 45.06
CA LEU A 61 28.65 6.31 44.16
C LEU A 61 29.23 7.60 44.74
N LYS A 62 28.43 8.38 45.49
CA LYS A 62 28.91 9.59 46.17
C LYS A 62 29.95 9.30 47.25
N LYS A 63 29.75 8.23 48.04
CA LYS A 63 30.69 7.82 49.09
C LYS A 63 31.90 7.11 48.52
N ARG A 64 31.73 6.37 47.42
CA ARG A 64 32.73 5.44 46.88
C ARG A 64 32.82 5.53 45.36
N PRO A 65 33.26 6.67 44.80
CA PRO A 65 33.34 6.85 43.36
C PRO A 65 34.31 5.89 42.67
N ARG A 66 35.32 5.39 43.40
CA ARG A 66 36.31 4.42 42.89
C ARG A 66 35.79 2.99 42.82
N ASP A 67 34.72 2.67 43.55
CA ASP A 67 34.10 1.34 43.56
C ASP A 67 33.01 1.22 42.47
N ASN A 68 32.92 2.21 41.57
CA ASN A 68 31.96 2.21 40.47
C ASN A 68 32.26 1.06 39.51
N HIS A 69 31.26 0.21 39.30
CA HIS A 69 31.31 -0.96 38.46
C HIS A 69 30.20 -0.86 37.42
N PHE A 70 30.36 -1.42 36.23
CA PHE A 70 29.37 -1.30 35.15
C PHE A 70 27.97 -1.79 35.58
N LEU A 71 27.90 -2.80 36.47
CA LEU A 71 26.64 -3.29 37.03
C LEU A 71 25.89 -2.23 37.87
N VAL A 72 26.61 -1.30 38.50
CA VAL A 72 25.99 -0.19 39.25
C VAL A 72 25.32 0.76 38.27
N GLU A 73 26.02 1.16 37.21
CA GLU A 73 25.47 1.99 36.14
C GLU A 73 24.31 1.27 35.41
N PHE A 74 24.41 -0.05 35.18
CA PHE A 74 23.34 -0.87 34.61
C PHE A 74 22.07 -0.87 35.45
N ASN A 75 22.19 -1.12 36.76
CA ASN A 75 21.06 -1.14 37.69
C ASN A 75 20.49 0.26 37.89
N MET A 76 21.34 1.30 37.88
CA MET A 76 20.92 2.69 37.90
C MET A 76 20.07 3.03 36.68
N GLY A 77 20.55 2.69 35.48
CA GLY A 77 19.83 2.91 34.23
C GLY A 77 18.50 2.18 34.18
N THR A 78 18.47 0.93 34.67
CA THR A 78 17.24 0.14 34.79
C THR A 78 16.26 0.77 35.79
N ALA A 79 16.73 1.23 36.95
CA ALA A 79 15.89 1.86 37.96
C ALA A 79 15.29 3.19 37.47
N TYR A 80 16.09 4.02 36.78
CA TYR A 80 15.63 5.25 36.15
C TYR A 80 14.58 4.98 35.06
N ALA A 81 14.81 3.98 34.20
CA ALA A 81 13.87 3.59 33.18
C ALA A 81 12.52 3.12 33.76
N LEU A 82 12.55 2.26 34.77
CA LEU A 82 11.34 1.79 35.47
C LEU A 82 10.62 2.92 36.22
N ALA A 83 11.34 3.95 36.67
CA ALA A 83 10.77 5.16 37.24
C ALA A 83 10.17 6.12 36.20
N GLY A 84 10.17 5.77 34.91
CA GLY A 84 9.68 6.61 33.81
C GLY A 84 10.66 7.73 33.39
N LYS A 85 11.84 7.80 34.00
CA LYS A 85 12.92 8.74 33.67
C LYS A 85 13.81 8.13 32.59
N ILE A 86 13.27 8.03 31.38
CA ILE A 86 13.86 7.24 30.29
C ILE A 86 15.21 7.80 29.84
N ASP A 87 15.35 9.13 29.72
CA ASP A 87 16.60 9.75 29.27
C ASP A 87 17.74 9.55 30.27
N GLU A 88 17.47 9.66 31.58
CA GLU A 88 18.41 9.27 32.63
C GLU A 88 18.81 7.79 32.51
N GLY A 89 17.80 6.93 32.28
CA GLY A 89 18.00 5.49 32.09
C GLY A 89 18.98 5.19 30.96
N ILE A 90 18.76 5.80 29.80
CA ILE A 90 19.64 5.68 28.64
C ILE A 90 21.05 6.15 28.96
N ARG A 91 21.22 7.34 29.58
CA ARG A 91 22.57 7.87 29.92
C ARG A 91 23.37 6.92 30.81
N HIS A 92 22.72 6.33 31.83
CA HIS A 92 23.39 5.38 32.72
C HIS A 92 23.71 4.06 32.03
N LEU A 93 22.81 3.56 31.17
CA LEU A 93 23.10 2.37 30.38
C LEU A 93 24.21 2.61 29.35
N GLU A 94 24.23 3.75 28.65
CA GLU A 94 25.31 4.15 27.72
C GLU A 94 26.67 4.14 28.43
N LYS A 95 26.73 4.74 29.63
CA LYS A 95 27.94 4.73 30.47
C LYS A 95 28.34 3.31 30.88
N ALA A 96 27.38 2.44 31.20
CA ALA A 96 27.67 1.06 31.54
C ALA A 96 28.26 0.27 30.35
N VAL A 97 27.80 0.51 29.11
CA VAL A 97 28.38 -0.12 27.91
C VAL A 97 29.78 0.41 27.58
N GLU A 98 30.05 1.69 27.86
CA GLU A 98 31.41 2.25 27.74
C GLU A 98 32.39 1.55 28.69
N MET A 99 31.92 1.11 29.86
CA MET A 99 32.72 0.39 30.86
C MET A 99 32.90 -1.10 30.52
N GLU A 100 31.84 -1.77 30.05
CA GLU A 100 31.88 -3.17 29.65
C GLU A 100 30.84 -3.45 28.56
N SER A 101 31.32 -3.67 27.33
CA SER A 101 30.48 -3.82 26.14
C SER A 101 30.08 -5.26 25.83
N ARG A 102 30.61 -6.27 26.55
CA ARG A 102 30.31 -7.69 26.30
C ARG A 102 29.17 -8.26 27.14
N TYR A 103 28.55 -7.42 27.97
CA TYR A 103 27.40 -7.83 28.77
C TYR A 103 26.10 -7.61 28.00
N GLU A 104 25.58 -8.69 27.41
CA GLU A 104 24.38 -8.68 26.56
C GLU A 104 23.18 -7.91 27.13
N PRO A 105 22.82 -8.02 28.43
CA PRO A 105 21.65 -7.33 28.98
C PRO A 105 21.71 -5.80 28.88
N LEU A 106 22.90 -5.21 28.79
CA LEU A 106 23.05 -3.76 28.55
C LEU A 106 22.49 -3.36 27.20
N TRP A 107 22.91 -4.07 26.16
CA TRP A 107 22.46 -3.82 24.79
C TRP A 107 20.98 -4.11 24.63
N MET A 108 20.48 -5.16 25.30
CA MET A 108 19.05 -5.47 25.30
C MET A 108 18.21 -4.36 25.93
N ASN A 109 18.61 -3.85 27.09
CA ASN A 109 17.91 -2.76 27.74
C ASN A 109 18.02 -1.45 26.94
N LEU A 110 19.18 -1.13 26.39
CA LEU A 110 19.34 0.03 25.51
C LEU A 110 18.48 -0.08 24.26
N GLY A 111 18.43 -1.23 23.60
CA GLY A 111 17.59 -1.45 22.43
C GLY A 111 16.11 -1.17 22.73
N LYS A 112 15.62 -1.67 23.87
CA LYS A 112 14.23 -1.42 24.33
C LYS A 112 13.97 0.06 24.59
N LEU A 113 14.85 0.76 25.30
CA LEU A 113 14.67 2.19 25.60
C LEU A 113 14.82 3.06 24.35
N TYR A 114 15.75 2.74 23.45
CA TYR A 114 15.86 3.41 22.15
C TYR A 114 14.61 3.20 21.30
N TYR A 115 14.05 1.99 21.30
CA TYR A 115 12.82 1.71 20.57
C TYR A 115 11.64 2.52 21.14
N GLN A 116 11.49 2.54 22.47
CA GLN A 116 10.46 3.31 23.17
C GLN A 116 10.58 4.82 22.90
N THR A 117 11.82 5.34 22.78
CA THR A 117 12.09 6.75 22.45
C THR A 117 12.13 7.03 20.95
N LYS A 118 11.72 6.08 20.11
CA LYS A 118 11.69 6.16 18.64
C LYS A 118 13.05 6.40 17.98
N GLN A 119 14.14 6.13 18.69
CA GLN A 119 15.51 6.10 18.15
C GLN A 119 15.76 4.76 17.47
N PHE A 120 14.94 4.45 16.46
CA PHE A 120 14.81 3.13 15.87
C PHE A 120 16.10 2.54 15.29
N VAL A 121 16.94 3.35 14.65
CA VAL A 121 18.23 2.89 14.12
C VAL A 121 19.18 2.48 15.25
N LYS A 122 19.26 3.27 16.33
CA LYS A 122 20.07 2.91 17.52
C LYS A 122 19.52 1.66 18.20
N ALA A 123 18.20 1.51 18.24
CA ALA A 123 17.57 0.31 18.78
C ALA A 123 17.96 -0.94 17.98
N GLY A 124 17.90 -0.87 16.65
CA GLY A 124 18.33 -1.94 15.75
C GLY A 124 19.79 -2.35 15.98
N THR A 125 20.70 -1.38 16.07
CA THR A 125 22.12 -1.65 16.33
C THR A 125 22.37 -2.26 17.70
N ALA A 126 21.66 -1.79 18.73
CA ALA A 126 21.74 -2.36 20.06
C ALA A 126 21.25 -3.81 20.10
N PHE A 127 20.12 -4.11 19.44
CA PHE A 127 19.62 -5.48 19.34
C PHE A 127 20.53 -6.41 18.51
N GLU A 128 21.10 -5.95 17.39
CA GLU A 128 22.12 -6.72 16.64
C GLU A 128 23.33 -7.04 17.53
N THR A 129 23.78 -6.06 18.32
CA THR A 129 24.92 -6.26 19.22
C THR A 129 24.56 -7.23 20.34
N ALA A 130 23.37 -7.11 20.94
CA ALA A 130 22.88 -8.07 21.93
C ALA A 130 22.86 -9.49 21.35
N PHE A 131 22.31 -9.68 20.14
CA PHE A 131 22.29 -10.96 19.44
C PHE A 131 23.70 -11.55 19.26
N SER A 132 24.69 -10.72 18.88
CA SER A 132 26.08 -11.17 18.69
C SER A 132 26.78 -11.65 19.98
N LEU A 133 26.25 -11.27 21.15
CA LEU A 133 26.77 -11.62 22.48
C LEU A 133 26.02 -12.79 23.13
N GLN A 134 24.93 -13.26 22.51
CA GLN A 134 24.15 -14.38 23.03
C GLN A 134 24.87 -15.71 22.83
N THR A 135 24.81 -16.56 23.84
CA THR A 135 25.26 -17.96 23.72
C THR A 135 24.20 -18.86 23.07
N THR A 136 22.93 -18.45 23.10
CA THR A 136 21.77 -19.24 22.65
C THR A 136 21.41 -19.01 21.18
N ASN A 137 21.98 -17.97 20.54
CA ASN A 137 21.69 -17.60 19.14
C ASN A 137 20.17 -17.46 18.87
N ASP A 138 19.47 -16.76 19.76
CA ASP A 138 18.00 -16.68 19.75
C ASP A 138 17.51 -15.73 18.64
N PRO A 139 16.76 -16.23 17.64
CA PRO A 139 16.27 -15.41 16.54
C PRO A 139 15.30 -14.31 16.98
N GLU A 140 14.70 -14.39 18.17
CA GLU A 140 13.79 -13.35 18.66
C GLU A 140 14.48 -11.99 18.79
N THR A 141 15.72 -11.97 19.28
CA THR A 141 16.49 -10.72 19.41
C THR A 141 16.85 -10.12 18.05
N LEU A 142 17.17 -10.99 17.09
CA LEU A 142 17.43 -10.57 15.72
C LEU A 142 16.15 -10.06 15.03
N PHE A 143 14.98 -10.63 15.36
CA PHE A 143 13.69 -10.10 14.93
C PHE A 143 13.39 -8.72 15.53
N MET A 144 13.70 -8.48 16.82
CA MET A 144 13.59 -7.14 17.41
C MET A 144 14.48 -6.12 16.68
N ALA A 145 15.69 -6.51 16.29
CA ALA A 145 16.57 -5.67 15.47
C ALA A 145 15.94 -5.34 14.11
N MET A 146 15.43 -6.34 13.40
CA MET A 146 14.72 -6.17 12.13
C MET A 146 13.53 -5.23 12.26
N ALA A 147 12.68 -5.44 13.27
CA ALA A 147 11.51 -4.60 13.53
C ALA A 147 11.89 -3.16 13.85
N ALA A 148 12.95 -2.95 14.62
CA ALA A 148 13.49 -1.62 14.88
C ALA A 148 13.97 -0.94 13.59
N TYR A 149 14.76 -1.61 12.76
CA TYR A 149 15.20 -1.03 11.48
C TYR A 149 14.03 -0.74 10.52
N PHE A 150 13.03 -1.60 10.48
CA PHE A 150 11.82 -1.38 9.68
C PHE A 150 11.08 -0.11 10.12
N GLN A 151 10.87 0.07 11.43
CA GLN A 151 10.25 1.30 11.97
C GLN A 151 11.10 2.55 11.73
N GLY A 152 12.43 2.39 11.71
CA GLY A 152 13.37 3.44 11.36
C GLY A 152 13.50 3.73 9.86
N ASN A 153 12.70 3.07 9.01
CA ASN A 153 12.79 3.11 7.55
C ASN A 153 14.19 2.77 6.99
N ASN A 154 14.97 1.98 7.74
CA ASN A 154 16.26 1.47 7.28
C ASN A 154 16.01 0.15 6.53
N LEU A 155 15.64 0.29 5.25
CA LEU A 155 15.23 -0.84 4.41
C LEU A 155 16.37 -1.81 4.13
N GLU A 156 17.60 -1.31 3.99
CA GLU A 156 18.79 -2.13 3.75
C GLU A 156 19.03 -3.12 4.88
N LYS A 157 19.08 -2.62 6.12
CA LYS A 157 19.24 -3.47 7.32
C LYS A 157 18.04 -4.38 7.55
N THR A 158 16.83 -3.91 7.25
CA THR A 158 15.62 -4.76 7.33
C THR A 158 15.72 -5.97 6.40
N ILE A 159 16.17 -5.76 5.17
CA ILE A 159 16.37 -6.82 4.18
C ILE A 159 17.48 -7.77 4.60
N GLU A 160 18.65 -7.24 4.99
CA GLU A 160 19.81 -8.03 5.43
C GLU A 160 19.42 -8.98 6.57
N ILE A 161 18.78 -8.45 7.61
CA ILE A 161 18.42 -9.21 8.80
C ILE A 161 17.27 -10.18 8.52
N GLY A 162 16.24 -9.75 7.78
CA GLY A 162 15.12 -10.62 7.43
C GLY A 162 15.55 -11.83 6.58
N GLU A 163 16.47 -11.65 5.63
CA GLU A 163 17.06 -12.75 4.86
C GLU A 163 17.90 -13.68 5.74
N ALA A 164 18.64 -13.14 6.71
CA ALA A 164 19.36 -13.95 7.69
C ALA A 164 18.41 -14.77 8.58
N LEU A 165 17.30 -14.19 9.04
CA LEU A 165 16.26 -14.88 9.81
C LEU A 165 15.65 -16.05 9.04
N ILE A 166 15.37 -15.86 7.74
CA ILE A 166 14.82 -16.92 6.88
C ILE A 166 15.87 -18.01 6.63
N SER A 167 17.08 -17.65 6.22
CA SER A 167 18.08 -18.59 5.73
C SER A 167 18.83 -19.33 6.83
N LYS A 168 19.11 -18.68 7.98
CA LYS A 168 19.92 -19.25 9.07
C LYS A 168 19.07 -19.77 10.23
N HIS A 169 17.90 -19.18 10.45
CA HIS A 169 17.03 -19.51 11.59
C HIS A 169 15.71 -20.16 11.19
N ASN A 170 15.51 -20.44 9.89
CA ASN A 170 14.28 -21.03 9.33
C ASN A 170 13.00 -20.25 9.70
N SER A 171 13.12 -18.95 9.99
CA SER A 171 12.02 -18.09 10.46
C SER A 171 11.19 -17.54 9.30
N LEU A 172 10.62 -18.43 8.49
CA LEU A 172 9.69 -18.07 7.43
C LEU A 172 8.27 -17.91 8.02
N THR A 173 8.02 -16.75 8.64
CA THR A 173 6.75 -16.38 9.28
C THR A 173 6.12 -15.18 8.60
N ASN A 174 4.81 -14.99 8.77
CA ASN A 174 4.09 -13.86 8.17
C ASN A 174 4.65 -12.50 8.61
N ASP A 175 5.05 -12.35 9.88
CA ASP A 175 5.58 -11.08 10.41
C ASP A 175 6.90 -10.68 9.73
N VAL A 176 7.85 -11.63 9.62
CA VAL A 176 9.14 -11.41 8.92
C VAL A 176 8.89 -11.12 7.45
N VAL A 177 8.06 -11.93 6.79
CA VAL A 177 7.79 -11.78 5.36
C VAL A 177 7.06 -10.48 5.05
N GLY A 178 6.09 -10.06 5.87
CA GLY A 178 5.39 -8.80 5.70
C GLY A 178 6.32 -7.58 5.76
N MET A 179 7.23 -7.54 6.74
CA MET A 179 8.24 -6.48 6.84
C MET A 179 9.21 -6.50 5.64
N LEU A 180 9.67 -7.68 5.22
CA LEU A 180 10.52 -7.84 4.04
C LEU A 180 9.85 -7.36 2.76
N VAL A 181 8.59 -7.76 2.51
CA VAL A 181 7.82 -7.34 1.33
C VAL A 181 7.72 -5.81 1.29
N ASN A 182 7.39 -5.19 2.42
CA ASN A 182 7.33 -3.73 2.54
C ASN A 182 8.69 -3.06 2.30
N ALA A 183 9.81 -3.71 2.65
CA ALA A 183 11.14 -3.19 2.37
C ALA A 183 11.59 -3.40 0.90
N TYR A 184 11.14 -4.49 0.26
CA TYR A 184 11.48 -4.81 -1.13
C TYR A 184 10.72 -3.98 -2.15
N ILE A 185 9.48 -3.56 -1.86
CA ILE A 185 8.65 -2.76 -2.79
C ILE A 185 9.34 -1.44 -3.15
N PRO A 186 9.76 -0.58 -2.20
CA PRO A 186 10.49 0.66 -2.52
C PRO A 186 11.84 0.39 -3.20
N SER A 187 12.50 -0.70 -2.81
CA SER A 187 13.78 -1.14 -3.39
C SER A 187 13.62 -1.77 -4.79
N LYS A 188 12.37 -1.91 -5.28
CA LYS A 188 11.99 -2.54 -6.56
C LYS A 188 12.52 -3.97 -6.76
N ASN A 189 12.89 -4.65 -5.68
CA ASN A 189 13.36 -6.03 -5.73
C ASN A 189 12.19 -7.01 -5.62
N TYR A 190 11.30 -6.95 -6.61
CA TYR A 190 10.07 -7.74 -6.60
C TYR A 190 10.32 -9.24 -6.78
N ALA A 191 11.35 -9.62 -7.54
CA ALA A 191 11.66 -11.02 -7.82
C ALA A 191 11.92 -11.80 -6.54
N ARG A 192 12.78 -11.28 -5.67
CA ARG A 192 13.11 -11.92 -4.39
C ARG A 192 11.93 -11.97 -3.43
N ALA A 193 11.17 -10.88 -3.35
CA ALA A 193 9.95 -10.83 -2.53
C ALA A 193 8.92 -11.89 -2.97
N ILE A 194 8.70 -12.04 -4.28
CA ILE A 194 7.78 -13.03 -4.85
C ILE A 194 8.24 -14.45 -4.50
N GLU A 195 9.54 -14.76 -4.58
CA GLU A 195 10.08 -16.06 -4.18
C GLU A 195 9.78 -16.38 -2.71
N ILE A 196 10.02 -15.41 -1.82
CA ILE A 196 9.82 -15.58 -0.37
C ILE A 196 8.35 -15.79 -0.04
N VAL A 197 7.45 -14.95 -0.55
CA VAL A 197 6.01 -15.10 -0.31
C VAL A 197 5.49 -16.38 -0.95
N THR A 198 5.98 -16.78 -2.13
CA THR A 198 5.62 -18.08 -2.74
C THR A 198 6.02 -19.25 -1.85
N ALA A 199 7.22 -19.20 -1.24
CA ALA A 199 7.65 -20.23 -0.29
C ALA A 199 6.77 -20.25 0.97
N LEU A 200 6.32 -19.08 1.44
CA LEU A 200 5.39 -18.94 2.56
C LEU A 200 4.01 -19.52 2.22
N ASN A 201 3.45 -19.23 1.04
CA ASN A 201 2.19 -19.81 0.55
C ASN A 201 2.27 -21.32 0.41
N LYS A 202 3.41 -21.88 -0.02
CA LYS A 202 3.58 -23.35 -0.10
C LYS A 202 3.44 -24.03 1.25
N LYS A 203 3.84 -23.37 2.35
CA LYS A 203 3.67 -23.89 3.72
C LYS A 203 2.24 -23.72 4.23
N ASN A 204 1.61 -22.59 3.91
CA ASN A 204 0.24 -22.31 4.33
C ASN A 204 -0.58 -21.73 3.16
N PRO A 205 -1.13 -22.60 2.28
CA PRO A 205 -1.87 -22.16 1.09
C PRO A 205 -3.21 -21.50 1.42
N ASN A 206 -3.76 -21.72 2.62
CA ASN A 206 -5.07 -21.23 3.02
C ASN A 206 -5.00 -19.90 3.78
N ASN A 207 -3.81 -19.28 3.87
CA ASN A 207 -3.68 -17.95 4.47
C ASN A 207 -3.99 -16.86 3.44
N PRO A 208 -5.12 -16.13 3.54
CA PRO A 208 -5.48 -15.08 2.60
C PRO A 208 -4.45 -13.95 2.52
N ASP A 209 -3.85 -13.56 3.65
CA ASP A 209 -2.90 -12.44 3.70
C ASP A 209 -1.70 -12.66 2.77
N ASN A 210 -1.25 -13.91 2.66
CA ASN A 210 -0.11 -14.23 1.82
C ASN A 210 -0.44 -14.12 0.32
N TRP A 211 -1.67 -14.45 -0.07
CA TRP A 211 -2.17 -14.23 -1.43
C TRP A 211 -2.33 -12.74 -1.75
N LYS A 212 -2.80 -11.95 -0.78
CA LYS A 212 -2.87 -10.49 -0.92
C LYS A 212 -1.48 -9.86 -1.12
N LEU A 213 -0.47 -10.31 -0.36
CA LEU A 213 0.93 -9.90 -0.55
C LEU A 213 1.47 -10.28 -1.94
N LEU A 214 1.20 -11.51 -2.42
CA LEU A 214 1.59 -11.91 -3.78
C LEU A 214 0.93 -11.03 -4.84
N ALA A 215 -0.38 -10.77 -4.70
CA ALA A 215 -1.10 -9.92 -5.64
C ALA A 215 -0.51 -8.50 -5.70
N GLN A 216 -0.18 -7.92 -4.53
CA GLN A 216 0.48 -6.63 -4.45
C GLN A 216 1.85 -6.63 -5.15
N LEU A 217 2.66 -7.66 -4.94
CA LEU A 217 3.98 -7.79 -5.59
C LEU A 217 3.87 -7.97 -7.11
N TYR A 218 2.92 -8.77 -7.58
CA TYR A 218 2.66 -8.91 -9.00
C TYR A 218 2.16 -7.62 -9.63
N PHE A 219 1.29 -6.88 -8.95
CA PHE A 219 0.81 -5.57 -9.40
C PHE A 219 1.97 -4.57 -9.54
N ASN A 220 2.81 -4.42 -8.50
CA ASN A 220 3.96 -3.51 -8.51
C ASN A 220 5.05 -3.90 -9.52
N SER A 221 5.07 -5.16 -9.97
CA SER A 221 5.96 -5.65 -11.03
C SER A 221 5.28 -5.68 -12.42
N ASN A 222 4.11 -5.04 -12.57
CA ASN A 222 3.31 -4.96 -13.81
C ASN A 222 2.87 -6.34 -14.36
N GLN A 223 2.81 -7.37 -13.51
CA GLN A 223 2.31 -8.70 -13.87
C GLN A 223 0.82 -8.81 -13.53
N PHE A 224 -0.02 -8.03 -14.22
CA PHE A 224 -1.43 -7.85 -13.87
C PHE A 224 -2.25 -9.14 -13.94
N GLU A 225 -1.94 -10.07 -14.84
CA GLU A 225 -2.62 -11.37 -14.92
C GLU A 225 -2.38 -12.19 -13.65
N LYS A 226 -1.13 -12.26 -13.19
CA LYS A 226 -0.78 -12.97 -11.95
C LYS A 226 -1.33 -12.26 -10.71
N ALA A 227 -1.34 -10.93 -10.72
CA ALA A 227 -1.94 -10.14 -9.66
C ALA A 227 -3.44 -10.46 -9.53
N THR A 228 -4.16 -10.48 -10.65
CA THR A 228 -5.59 -10.81 -10.72
C THR A 228 -5.87 -12.21 -10.18
N ILE A 229 -5.09 -13.21 -10.62
CA ILE A 229 -5.25 -14.60 -10.14
C ILE A 229 -4.99 -14.70 -8.63
N ALA A 230 -3.91 -14.10 -8.13
CA ALA A 230 -3.59 -14.15 -6.70
C ALA A 230 -4.66 -13.45 -5.85
N TYR A 231 -5.19 -12.33 -6.33
CA TYR A 231 -6.23 -11.59 -5.64
C TYR A 231 -7.59 -12.29 -5.70
N GLU A 232 -7.90 -13.03 -6.76
CA GLU A 232 -9.08 -13.89 -6.85
C GLU A 232 -9.03 -15.02 -5.80
N VAL A 233 -7.86 -15.64 -5.59
CA VAL A 233 -7.69 -16.63 -4.52
C VAL A 233 -7.85 -15.99 -3.14
N TYR A 234 -7.30 -14.80 -2.92
CA TYR A 234 -7.52 -14.02 -1.69
C TYR A 234 -9.03 -13.80 -1.44
N GLY A 235 -9.75 -13.32 -2.46
CA GLY A 235 -11.19 -13.07 -2.37
C GLY A 235 -12.01 -14.33 -2.10
N TYR A 236 -11.59 -15.48 -2.62
CA TYR A 236 -12.22 -16.76 -2.31
C TYR A 236 -12.04 -17.18 -0.85
N LEU A 237 -10.87 -16.91 -0.25
CA LEU A 237 -10.54 -17.34 1.11
C LEU A 237 -11.08 -16.40 2.20
N HIS A 238 -11.10 -15.09 1.94
CA HIS A 238 -11.45 -14.07 2.94
C HIS A 238 -12.83 -13.44 2.69
N GLY A 239 -13.33 -13.49 1.45
CA GLY A 239 -14.37 -12.56 0.99
C GLY A 239 -13.76 -11.20 0.66
N LEU A 240 -14.43 -10.47 -0.24
CA LEU A 240 -14.02 -9.14 -0.67
C LEU A 240 -15.02 -8.11 -0.15
N ASP A 241 -14.51 -7.02 0.42
CA ASP A 241 -15.35 -5.85 0.70
C ASP A 241 -15.61 -5.03 -0.59
N ARG A 242 -16.43 -3.98 -0.48
CA ARG A 242 -16.74 -3.09 -1.61
C ARG A 242 -15.51 -2.51 -2.33
N GLU A 243 -14.51 -2.05 -1.59
CA GLU A 243 -13.32 -1.41 -2.17
C GLU A 243 -12.48 -2.46 -2.89
N GLU A 244 -12.37 -3.65 -2.31
CA GLU A 244 -11.67 -4.78 -2.91
C GLU A 244 -12.42 -5.36 -4.12
N LEU A 245 -13.76 -5.35 -4.12
CA LEU A 245 -14.58 -5.67 -5.29
C LEU A 245 -14.35 -4.66 -6.43
N HIS A 246 -14.26 -3.36 -6.12
CA HIS A 246 -13.90 -2.34 -7.11
C HIS A 246 -12.51 -2.64 -7.68
N LEU A 247 -11.51 -2.87 -6.82
CA LEU A 247 -10.14 -3.18 -7.24
C LEU A 247 -10.08 -4.43 -8.12
N MET A 248 -10.86 -5.47 -7.82
CA MET A 248 -10.98 -6.64 -8.69
C MET A 248 -11.58 -6.31 -10.05
N GLY A 249 -12.57 -5.44 -10.10
CA GLY A 249 -13.10 -4.89 -11.34
C GLY A 249 -12.01 -4.18 -12.16
N ASP A 250 -11.19 -3.34 -11.52
CA ASP A 250 -10.09 -2.63 -12.18
C ASP A 250 -9.03 -3.60 -12.71
N LEU A 251 -8.64 -4.61 -11.91
CA LEU A 251 -7.69 -5.65 -12.31
C LEU A 251 -8.18 -6.43 -13.53
N PHE A 252 -9.44 -6.89 -13.52
CA PHE A 252 -10.03 -7.59 -14.66
C PHE A 252 -10.14 -6.71 -15.91
N ALA A 253 -10.42 -5.40 -15.74
CA ALA A 253 -10.41 -4.46 -16.85
C ALA A 253 -9.01 -4.30 -17.45
N MET A 254 -7.96 -4.22 -16.61
CA MET A 254 -6.57 -4.09 -17.05
C MET A 254 -6.08 -5.32 -17.83
N VAL A 255 -6.48 -6.53 -17.43
CA VAL A 255 -6.10 -7.78 -18.14
C VAL A 255 -6.98 -8.08 -19.35
N GLY A 256 -7.88 -7.16 -19.73
CA GLY A 256 -8.73 -7.32 -20.91
C GLY A 256 -9.86 -8.34 -20.76
N ALA A 257 -10.36 -8.53 -19.55
CA ALA A 257 -11.53 -9.39 -19.25
C ALA A 257 -12.75 -8.54 -18.82
N PRO A 258 -13.32 -7.73 -19.73
CA PRO A 258 -14.30 -6.69 -19.38
C PRO A 258 -15.61 -7.23 -18.81
N GLN A 259 -16.08 -8.42 -19.22
CA GLN A 259 -17.28 -9.03 -18.64
C GLN A 259 -17.06 -9.39 -17.17
N LYS A 260 -15.89 -9.93 -16.82
CA LYS A 260 -15.52 -10.19 -15.42
C LYS A 260 -15.41 -8.91 -14.63
N ALA A 261 -14.80 -7.87 -15.21
CA ALA A 261 -14.76 -6.55 -14.57
C ALA A 261 -16.16 -6.05 -14.22
N ALA A 262 -17.10 -6.15 -15.16
CA ALA A 262 -18.50 -5.77 -14.94
C ALA A 262 -19.18 -6.60 -13.83
N GLU A 263 -18.92 -7.91 -13.73
CA GLU A 263 -19.44 -8.74 -12.64
C GLU A 263 -19.01 -8.23 -11.25
N TYR A 264 -17.73 -7.87 -11.09
CA TYR A 264 -17.20 -7.36 -9.82
C TYR A 264 -17.70 -5.95 -9.49
N TYR A 265 -17.71 -5.03 -10.48
CA TYR A 265 -18.30 -3.71 -10.27
C TYR A 265 -19.80 -3.79 -9.93
N ALA A 266 -20.54 -4.73 -10.53
CA ALA A 266 -21.95 -4.91 -10.24
C ALA A 266 -22.17 -5.41 -8.80
N GLN A 267 -21.28 -6.23 -8.26
CA GLN A 267 -21.29 -6.61 -6.85
C GLN A 267 -21.00 -5.40 -5.95
N ALA A 268 -19.96 -4.61 -6.25
CA ALA A 268 -19.64 -3.39 -5.52
C ALA A 268 -20.79 -2.36 -5.54
N ALA A 269 -21.50 -2.25 -6.66
CA ALA A 269 -22.66 -1.36 -6.82
C ALA A 269 -23.87 -1.80 -6.00
N LYS A 270 -24.06 -3.11 -5.76
CA LYS A 270 -25.16 -3.63 -4.93
C LYS A 270 -25.00 -3.22 -3.46
N GLU A 271 -23.77 -3.20 -2.94
CA GLU A 271 -23.53 -2.81 -1.56
C GLU A 271 -23.74 -1.32 -1.33
N ARG A 272 -23.22 -0.50 -2.25
CA ARG A 272 -23.44 0.95 -2.22
C ARG A 272 -23.39 1.53 -3.63
N PRO A 273 -24.57 1.85 -4.20
CA PRO A 273 -24.69 2.56 -5.45
C PRO A 273 -23.88 3.86 -5.44
N ALA A 274 -23.17 4.12 -6.53
CA ALA A 274 -22.41 5.34 -6.72
C ALA A 274 -22.26 5.59 -8.22
N ALA A 275 -22.35 6.86 -8.63
CA ALA A 275 -22.20 7.25 -10.03
C ALA A 275 -20.88 6.75 -10.64
N GLU A 276 -19.78 6.81 -9.87
CA GLU A 276 -18.47 6.31 -10.28
C GLU A 276 -18.47 4.81 -10.60
N ILE A 277 -19.12 3.97 -9.79
CA ILE A 277 -19.18 2.52 -10.05
C ILE A 277 -20.06 2.23 -11.27
N TYR A 278 -21.15 2.96 -11.46
CA TYR A 278 -21.98 2.83 -12.66
C TYR A 278 -21.26 3.26 -13.94
N GLU A 279 -20.41 4.28 -13.85
CA GLU A 279 -19.54 4.70 -14.96
C GLU A 279 -18.49 3.64 -15.31
N LYS A 280 -17.87 3.01 -14.29
CA LYS A 280 -16.97 1.85 -14.47
C LYS A 280 -17.70 0.65 -15.09
N LEU A 281 -18.91 0.35 -14.65
CA LEU A 281 -19.78 -0.67 -15.25
C LEU A 281 -20.07 -0.37 -16.72
N SER A 282 -20.49 0.86 -17.02
CA SER A 282 -20.74 1.30 -18.39
C SER A 282 -19.52 1.09 -19.28
N THR A 283 -18.35 1.52 -18.79
CA THR A 283 -17.08 1.37 -19.51
C THR A 283 -16.70 -0.09 -19.71
N ALA A 284 -16.88 -0.94 -18.69
CA ALA A 284 -16.63 -2.37 -18.79
C ALA A 284 -17.55 -3.04 -19.83
N TYR A 285 -18.86 -2.76 -19.79
CA TYR A 285 -19.80 -3.29 -20.78
C TYR A 285 -19.51 -2.78 -22.20
N TYR A 286 -19.10 -1.51 -22.32
CA TYR A 286 -18.64 -0.97 -23.59
C TYR A 286 -17.43 -1.74 -24.14
N SER A 287 -16.39 -1.96 -23.33
CA SER A 287 -15.23 -2.78 -23.72
C SER A 287 -15.58 -4.24 -24.02
N ALA A 288 -16.69 -4.73 -23.45
CA ALA A 288 -17.27 -6.04 -23.75
C ALA A 288 -18.14 -6.08 -25.01
N PHE A 289 -18.29 -4.96 -25.74
CA PHE A 289 -19.19 -4.77 -26.87
C PHE A 289 -20.69 -4.94 -26.53
N ASP A 290 -21.04 -4.87 -25.25
CA ASP A 290 -22.41 -4.89 -24.76
C ASP A 290 -22.91 -3.46 -24.58
N TYR A 291 -23.23 -2.85 -25.70
CA TYR A 291 -23.60 -1.44 -25.76
C TYR A 291 -24.94 -1.13 -25.08
N GLU A 292 -25.86 -2.09 -25.02
CA GLU A 292 -27.15 -1.92 -24.34
C GLU A 292 -26.97 -1.76 -22.84
N ASN A 293 -26.19 -2.66 -22.21
CA ASN A 293 -25.88 -2.53 -20.79
C ASN A 293 -24.99 -1.31 -20.52
N ALA A 294 -24.06 -0.97 -21.41
CA ALA A 294 -23.27 0.26 -21.29
C ALA A 294 -24.15 1.50 -21.17
N VAL A 295 -25.11 1.67 -22.11
CA VAL A 295 -26.07 2.78 -22.07
C VAL A 295 -26.96 2.73 -20.82
N ARG A 296 -27.41 1.55 -20.40
CA ARG A 296 -28.22 1.40 -19.19
C ARG A 296 -27.48 1.90 -17.94
N PHE A 297 -26.20 1.52 -17.79
CA PHE A 297 -25.43 1.88 -16.60
C PHE A 297 -24.96 3.33 -16.62
N ILE A 298 -24.63 3.92 -17.78
CA ILE A 298 -24.34 5.36 -17.83
C ILE A 298 -25.58 6.20 -17.48
N ASP A 299 -26.79 5.73 -17.83
CA ASP A 299 -28.03 6.37 -17.41
C ASP A 299 -28.22 6.35 -15.90
N GLN A 300 -27.91 5.23 -15.24
CA GLN A 300 -27.91 5.16 -13.78
C GLN A 300 -26.85 6.08 -13.17
N ALA A 301 -25.65 6.17 -13.76
CA ALA A 301 -24.61 7.09 -13.31
C ALA A 301 -25.07 8.56 -13.39
N LEU A 302 -25.74 8.94 -14.48
CA LEU A 302 -26.29 10.28 -14.69
C LEU A 302 -27.43 10.63 -13.71
N GLN A 303 -28.24 9.64 -13.33
CA GLN A 303 -29.29 9.79 -12.33
C GLN A 303 -28.72 10.04 -10.93
N GLU A 304 -27.67 9.31 -10.56
CA GLU A 304 -26.98 9.49 -9.27
C GLU A 304 -26.25 10.83 -9.20
N GLN A 305 -25.50 11.16 -10.25
CA GLN A 305 -24.80 12.43 -10.35
C GLN A 305 -24.61 12.80 -11.81
N THR A 306 -25.30 13.85 -12.22
CA THR A 306 -25.11 14.42 -13.55
C THR A 306 -23.75 15.10 -13.67
N SER A 307 -22.99 14.75 -14.71
CA SER A 307 -21.75 15.43 -15.08
C SER A 307 -21.59 15.51 -16.59
N PHE A 308 -20.79 16.45 -17.05
CA PHE A 308 -20.50 16.62 -18.48
C PHE A 308 -19.86 15.35 -19.07
N GLU A 309 -18.90 14.76 -18.35
CA GLU A 309 -18.15 13.58 -18.79
C GLU A 309 -19.08 12.37 -19.00
N ARG A 310 -20.09 12.19 -18.13
CA ARG A 310 -21.07 11.11 -18.26
C ARG A 310 -22.04 11.34 -19.41
N MET A 311 -22.46 12.59 -19.63
CA MET A 311 -23.30 12.94 -20.77
C MET A 311 -22.56 12.68 -22.08
N GLN A 312 -21.29 13.09 -22.13
CA GLN A 312 -20.41 12.86 -23.27
C GLN A 312 -20.21 11.36 -23.53
N LEU A 313 -19.92 10.57 -22.49
CA LEU A 313 -19.78 9.11 -22.61
C LEU A 313 -21.06 8.47 -23.16
N LYS A 314 -22.25 8.86 -22.66
CA LYS A 314 -23.53 8.39 -23.20
C LYS A 314 -23.69 8.73 -24.69
N ALA A 315 -23.37 9.96 -25.09
CA ALA A 315 -23.46 10.38 -26.49
C ALA A 315 -22.52 9.57 -27.40
N GLN A 316 -21.30 9.32 -26.94
CA GLN A 316 -20.33 8.46 -27.62
C GLN A 316 -20.84 7.02 -27.76
N LEU A 317 -21.46 6.46 -26.73
CA LEU A 317 -22.02 5.10 -26.79
C LEU A 317 -23.11 4.96 -27.86
N TYR A 318 -23.99 5.96 -28.02
CA TYR A 318 -24.97 5.95 -29.10
C TYR A 318 -24.33 6.13 -30.48
N TYR A 319 -23.33 7.01 -30.58
CA TYR A 319 -22.61 7.21 -31.83
C TYR A 319 -21.94 5.93 -32.34
N LEU A 320 -21.30 5.17 -31.45
CA LEU A 320 -20.64 3.91 -31.77
C LEU A 320 -21.63 2.80 -32.15
N GLN A 321 -22.87 2.88 -31.69
CA GLN A 321 -23.97 2.01 -32.12
C GLN A 321 -24.61 2.45 -33.44
N GLU A 322 -24.11 3.52 -34.08
CA GLU A 322 -24.73 4.17 -35.25
C GLU A 322 -26.16 4.67 -35.00
N ARG A 323 -26.53 4.86 -33.72
CA ARG A 323 -27.82 5.41 -33.27
C ARG A 323 -27.76 6.92 -33.33
N TYR A 324 -27.65 7.45 -34.54
CA TYR A 324 -27.39 8.87 -34.80
C TYR A 324 -28.51 9.79 -34.29
N HIS A 325 -29.75 9.30 -34.23
CA HIS A 325 -30.88 10.05 -33.69
C HIS A 325 -30.73 10.33 -32.19
N GLU A 326 -30.34 9.33 -31.40
CA GLU A 326 -30.12 9.48 -29.96
C GLU A 326 -28.78 10.15 -29.66
N ALA A 327 -27.75 9.85 -30.47
CA ALA A 327 -26.43 10.45 -30.34
C ALA A 327 -26.48 11.97 -30.52
N LYS A 328 -27.16 12.48 -31.55
CA LYS A 328 -27.24 13.91 -31.82
C LYS A 328 -27.90 14.69 -30.68
N LEU A 329 -28.95 14.12 -30.07
CA LEU A 329 -29.65 14.73 -28.93
C LEU A 329 -28.78 14.70 -27.68
N SER A 330 -28.07 13.59 -27.44
CA SER A 330 -27.18 13.43 -26.29
C SER A 330 -25.98 14.37 -26.37
N TYR A 331 -25.35 14.49 -27.54
CA TYR A 331 -24.27 15.46 -27.80
C TYR A 331 -24.76 16.90 -27.63
N ALA A 332 -25.94 17.24 -28.16
CA ALA A 332 -26.52 18.57 -28.01
C ALA A 332 -26.86 18.92 -26.55
N ALA A 333 -27.20 17.91 -25.73
CA ALA A 333 -27.39 18.08 -24.29
C ALA A 333 -26.04 18.30 -23.59
N ALA A 334 -25.04 17.45 -23.84
CA ALA A 334 -23.70 17.58 -23.28
C ALA A 334 -23.05 18.94 -23.62
N ALA A 335 -23.26 19.43 -24.84
CA ALA A 335 -22.75 20.70 -25.34
C ALA A 335 -23.23 21.94 -24.55
N GLN A 336 -24.30 21.81 -23.76
CA GLN A 336 -24.78 22.90 -22.88
C GLN A 336 -23.95 23.02 -21.59
N HIS A 337 -23.14 22.01 -21.28
CA HIS A 337 -22.37 21.90 -20.03
C HIS A 337 -20.86 22.04 -20.23
N THR A 338 -20.41 22.35 -21.46
CA THR A 338 -19.00 22.60 -21.79
C THR A 338 -18.82 23.97 -22.45
N LYS A 339 -17.59 24.49 -22.40
CA LYS A 339 -17.16 25.71 -23.11
C LYS A 339 -16.50 25.38 -24.47
N ASP A 340 -16.42 24.11 -24.83
CA ASP A 340 -15.86 23.63 -26.08
C ASP A 340 -16.96 23.45 -27.15
N GLY A 341 -16.62 23.72 -28.41
CA GLY A 341 -17.49 23.54 -29.56
C GLY A 341 -17.59 22.09 -30.05
N GLN A 342 -16.74 21.19 -29.56
CA GLN A 342 -16.65 19.80 -30.04
C GLN A 342 -17.99 19.04 -29.95
N GLU A 343 -18.72 19.20 -28.85
CA GLU A 343 -19.99 18.50 -28.67
C GLU A 343 -21.09 19.05 -29.60
N TRP A 344 -21.08 20.35 -29.89
CA TRP A 344 -21.95 20.94 -30.91
C TRP A 344 -21.60 20.44 -32.32
N LEU A 345 -20.31 20.29 -32.61
CA LEU A 345 -19.82 19.74 -33.87
C LEU A 345 -20.29 18.28 -34.04
N MET A 346 -20.11 17.45 -33.02
CA MET A 346 -20.55 16.06 -33.02
C MET A 346 -22.07 15.91 -33.09
N ALA A 347 -22.83 16.76 -32.40
CA ALA A 347 -24.29 16.81 -32.54
C ALA A 347 -24.70 17.12 -33.97
N GLY A 348 -24.06 18.13 -34.58
CA GLY A 348 -24.26 18.51 -35.97
C GLY A 348 -23.93 17.38 -36.94
N TYR A 349 -22.78 16.73 -36.77
CA TYR A 349 -22.38 15.57 -37.58
C TYR A 349 -23.37 14.41 -37.47
N CYS A 350 -23.78 14.03 -36.25
CA CYS A 350 -24.76 12.97 -36.03
C CYS A 350 -26.11 13.32 -36.68
N ALA A 351 -26.54 14.58 -36.60
CA ALA A 351 -27.75 15.03 -37.29
C ALA A 351 -27.65 14.91 -38.83
N MET A 352 -26.47 15.14 -39.42
CA MET A 352 -26.26 14.87 -40.85
C MET A 352 -26.45 13.39 -41.19
N ARG A 353 -25.88 12.51 -40.36
CA ARG A 353 -25.97 11.05 -40.54
C ARG A 353 -27.40 10.53 -40.32
N ASP A 354 -28.19 11.21 -39.48
CA ASP A 354 -29.62 10.96 -39.26
C ASP A 354 -30.54 11.62 -40.31
N ASN A 355 -29.99 12.27 -41.35
CA ASN A 355 -30.73 13.06 -42.35
C ASN A 355 -31.56 14.22 -41.77
N ASP A 356 -31.28 14.64 -40.55
CA ASP A 356 -31.90 15.81 -39.90
C ASP A 356 -31.10 17.07 -40.23
N PHE A 357 -31.22 17.50 -41.49
CA PHE A 357 -30.44 18.63 -42.01
C PHE A 357 -30.77 19.97 -41.33
N THR A 358 -31.96 20.08 -40.74
CA THR A 358 -32.38 21.26 -39.99
C THR A 358 -31.58 21.39 -38.69
N ASN A 359 -31.56 20.33 -37.87
CA ASN A 359 -30.76 20.34 -36.65
C ASN A 359 -29.26 20.28 -36.94
N ALA A 360 -28.83 19.61 -38.01
CA ALA A 360 -27.44 19.62 -38.45
C ALA A 360 -26.95 21.04 -38.72
N ARG A 361 -27.71 21.82 -39.50
CA ARG A 361 -27.37 23.23 -39.76
C ARG A 361 -27.39 24.06 -38.47
N HIS A 362 -28.38 23.84 -37.61
CA HIS A 362 -28.50 24.57 -36.35
C HIS A 362 -27.30 24.35 -35.43
N TRP A 363 -26.92 23.09 -35.17
CA TRP A 363 -25.82 22.76 -34.25
C TRP A 363 -24.44 23.02 -34.85
N LEU A 364 -24.22 22.81 -36.16
CA LEU A 364 -22.97 23.21 -36.81
C LEU A 364 -22.75 24.73 -36.79
N ASN A 365 -23.81 25.54 -36.89
CA ASN A 365 -23.71 26.99 -36.71
C ASN A 365 -23.36 27.39 -35.27
N LYS A 366 -23.74 26.60 -34.27
CA LYS A 366 -23.26 26.80 -32.90
C LYS A 366 -21.77 26.44 -32.79
N ALA A 367 -21.34 25.32 -33.39
CA ALA A 367 -19.94 24.91 -33.43
C ALA A 367 -19.04 25.95 -34.13
N LEU A 368 -19.54 26.65 -35.15
CA LEU A 368 -18.80 27.74 -35.84
C LEU A 368 -18.39 28.91 -34.94
N GLN A 369 -19.05 29.08 -33.79
CA GLN A 369 -18.71 30.15 -32.85
C GLN A 369 -17.43 29.84 -32.06
N TYR A 370 -16.93 28.60 -32.14
CA TYR A 370 -15.73 28.13 -31.45
C TYR A 370 -14.56 28.05 -32.44
N PRO A 371 -13.46 28.80 -32.23
CA PRO A 371 -12.37 28.89 -33.19
C PRO A 371 -11.74 27.55 -33.60
N GLU A 372 -11.62 26.61 -32.66
CA GLU A 372 -11.00 25.30 -32.91
C GLU A 372 -11.84 24.43 -33.85
N GLN A 373 -13.18 24.46 -33.71
CA GLN A 373 -14.09 23.66 -34.52
C GLN A 373 -14.64 24.40 -35.75
N ALA A 374 -14.36 25.70 -35.91
CA ALA A 374 -14.96 26.52 -36.96
C ALA A 374 -14.66 25.99 -38.37
N THR A 375 -13.42 25.56 -38.63
CA THR A 375 -13.01 25.03 -39.93
C THR A 375 -13.76 23.76 -40.30
N GLU A 376 -13.87 22.81 -39.36
CA GLU A 376 -14.57 21.53 -39.57
C GLU A 376 -16.08 21.76 -39.71
N ALA A 377 -16.67 22.59 -38.85
CA ALA A 377 -18.08 22.96 -38.92
C ALA A 377 -18.42 23.61 -40.27
N GLN A 378 -17.54 24.46 -40.79
CA GLN A 378 -17.73 25.11 -42.09
C GLN A 378 -17.65 24.10 -43.25
N ALA A 379 -16.76 23.12 -43.18
CA ALA A 379 -16.67 22.04 -44.16
C ALA A 379 -17.95 21.20 -44.19
N LEU A 380 -18.45 20.78 -43.02
CA LEU A 380 -19.69 20.02 -42.89
C LEU A 380 -20.92 20.81 -43.39
N LEU A 381 -21.00 22.12 -43.08
CA LEU A 381 -22.06 23.00 -43.58
C LEU A 381 -22.04 23.17 -45.11
N LYS A 382 -20.86 23.15 -45.75
CA LYS A 382 -20.77 23.15 -47.21
C LYS A 382 -21.34 21.87 -47.80
N MET A 383 -21.09 20.71 -47.18
CA MET A 383 -21.66 19.43 -47.62
C MET A 383 -23.19 19.39 -47.50
N LEU A 384 -23.77 20.13 -46.54
CA LEU A 384 -25.22 20.28 -46.36
C LEU A 384 -25.90 21.20 -47.38
N ASN A 385 -25.14 22.04 -48.08
CA ASN A 385 -25.66 22.80 -49.21
C ASN A 385 -25.38 21.96 -50.45
N PRO A 386 -26.41 21.35 -51.08
CA PRO A 386 -26.19 20.70 -52.36
C PRO A 386 -25.52 21.70 -53.29
N THR A 387 -24.52 21.25 -54.04
CA THR A 387 -23.88 22.05 -55.08
C THR A 387 -24.94 22.67 -55.97
N GLU A 388 -24.60 23.79 -56.60
CA GLU A 388 -25.51 24.53 -57.47
C GLU A 388 -26.14 23.63 -58.54
N ASP A 389 -25.41 22.61 -58.99
CA ASP A 389 -25.89 21.56 -59.89
C ASP A 389 -26.95 20.63 -59.28
N ILE A 390 -26.81 20.21 -58.02
CA ILE A 390 -27.83 19.39 -57.34
C ILE A 390 -29.06 20.24 -57.02
N ARG A 391 -28.90 21.52 -56.66
CA ARG A 391 -30.03 22.44 -56.51
C ARG A 391 -30.78 22.65 -57.82
N LYS A 392 -30.06 22.84 -58.93
CA LYS A 392 -30.66 22.90 -60.28
C LYS A 392 -31.38 21.62 -60.62
N ALA A 393 -30.76 20.46 -60.43
CA ALA A 393 -31.39 19.16 -60.69
C ALA A 393 -32.66 18.95 -59.84
N MET A 394 -32.67 19.36 -58.57
CA MET A 394 -33.86 19.28 -57.72
C MET A 394 -34.97 20.24 -58.16
N VAL A 395 -34.63 21.45 -58.61
CA VAL A 395 -35.60 22.43 -59.15
C VAL A 395 -36.16 21.94 -60.49
N GLU A 396 -35.31 21.43 -61.39
CA GLU A 396 -35.70 20.83 -62.66
C GLU A 396 -36.60 19.61 -62.45
N PHE A 397 -36.26 18.73 -61.50
CA PHE A 397 -37.08 17.58 -61.13
C PHE A 397 -38.44 18.00 -60.56
N LYS A 398 -38.47 19.02 -59.69
CA LYS A 398 -39.72 19.56 -59.11
C LYS A 398 -40.61 20.24 -60.15
N ASN A 399 -40.02 20.91 -61.14
CA ASN A 399 -40.72 21.49 -62.28
C ASN A 399 -41.21 20.41 -63.27
N ALA A 400 -40.46 19.32 -63.44
CA ALA A 400 -40.85 18.19 -64.28
C ALA A 400 -42.01 17.33 -63.70
N ILE A 401 -42.27 17.43 -62.39
CA ILE A 401 -43.37 16.72 -61.69
C ILE A 401 -44.65 17.59 -61.57
N GLN A 402 -44.67 18.81 -62.10
CA GLN A 402 -45.97 19.46 -62.35
C GLN A 402 -46.71 18.67 -63.44
N PHE A 403 -47.60 17.78 -63.00
CA PHE A 403 -48.52 17.07 -63.88
C PHE A 403 -49.28 18.08 -64.75
N PRO A 404 -49.46 17.81 -66.06
CA PRO A 404 -50.36 18.61 -66.87
C PRO A 404 -51.76 18.54 -66.25
N GLU A 405 -52.40 19.71 -66.07
CA GLU A 405 -53.82 19.77 -65.78
C GLU A 405 -54.56 18.98 -66.88
N ILE A 406 -55.20 17.89 -66.47
CA ILE A 406 -56.08 17.13 -67.34
C ILE A 406 -57.31 18.03 -67.60
N LEU A 407 -57.44 18.49 -68.84
CA LEU A 407 -58.70 18.96 -69.43
C LEU A 407 -59.39 17.81 -70.15
#